data_AF-A0AA43CSF5-F1
#
_entry.id   AF-A0AA43CSF5-F1
#
_cell.length_a   1.000
_cell.length_b   1.000
_cell.length_c   1.000
_cell.angle_alpha   90.00
_cell.angle_beta   90.00
_cell.angle_gamma   90.00
#
_symmetry.space_group_name_H-M   'P 1'
#
loop_
_entity.id
_entity.type
_entity.pdbx_description
1 polymer ?
#
loop_
_entity_poly.entity_id
_entity_poly.type
_entity_poly.pdbx_seq_one_letter_code
_entity_poly.pdbx_strand_id
1 'polypeptide(L)'
;MTLQFRSVTALQRPRFELNQIGNRRGVALPMPMWLFGLVGVDLRLPYLIVCLVVAGTSLEPKNRPFVAALARMALLLFGARIWSTIEMWRGYDHEFREFREASQNIDLSARVMVARFEESPWFVPRRVYYHVVSLEVIKRSVSLSNLFTGRHQPLGATPACAMVDMPNGDQLELKHLEMGSDRVQAEQLKDKRLSRSARPNWGNWPRNLDYAVMLDADDQDNPFPNLSRSVHVGSFFAIDRDPSEQAIVYNPLGQ
;
A
#
# COMPACT_ATOMS: atom_id res chain seq x y z
N MET A 1 11.18 -10.22 -33.57
CA MET A 1 11.94 -9.78 -32.39
C MET A 1 12.15 -11.00 -31.51
N THR A 2 13.34 -11.59 -31.55
CA THR A 2 13.62 -12.94 -31.04
C THR A 2 14.21 -12.82 -29.64
N LEU A 3 13.43 -13.13 -28.61
CA LEU A 3 13.88 -13.14 -27.22
C LEU A 3 14.87 -14.29 -27.00
N GLN A 4 16.16 -13.98 -26.95
CA GLN A 4 17.18 -14.91 -26.49
C GLN A 4 17.10 -15.05 -24.97
N PHE A 5 16.60 -16.19 -24.52
CA PHE A 5 16.77 -16.65 -23.14
C PHE A 5 18.25 -17.01 -22.91
N ARG A 6 19.00 -16.11 -22.27
CA ARG A 6 20.31 -16.46 -21.70
C ARG A 6 20.09 -17.38 -20.51
N SER A 7 20.68 -18.56 -20.59
CA SER A 7 20.77 -19.54 -19.50
C SER A 7 21.37 -18.89 -18.26
N VAL A 8 20.60 -18.89 -17.16
CA VAL A 8 21.06 -18.46 -15.83
C VAL A 8 21.99 -19.53 -15.29
N THR A 9 23.29 -19.27 -15.43
CA THR A 9 24.37 -20.12 -14.89
C THR A 9 24.41 -20.04 -13.37
N ALA A 10 24.27 -21.21 -12.73
CA ALA A 10 24.72 -21.55 -11.38
C ALA A 10 24.43 -20.55 -10.24
N LEU A 11 23.25 -20.70 -9.62
CA LEU A 11 23.01 -20.28 -8.25
C LEU A 11 23.94 -21.06 -7.30
N GLN A 12 25.05 -20.42 -6.93
CA GLN A 12 25.96 -20.86 -5.89
C GLN A 12 25.19 -20.83 -4.56
N ARG A 13 24.75 -22.00 -4.08
CA ARG A 13 24.02 -22.12 -2.82
C ARG A 13 24.90 -21.60 -1.67
N PRO A 14 24.45 -20.63 -0.86
CA PRO A 14 25.17 -20.25 0.35
C PRO A 14 25.20 -21.44 1.29
N ARG A 15 26.41 -21.90 1.61
CA ARG A 15 26.68 -22.95 2.59
C ARG A 15 26.44 -22.33 3.97
N PHE A 16 25.21 -22.45 4.48
CA PHE A 16 24.91 -22.10 5.87
C PHE A 16 25.59 -23.12 6.78
N GLU A 17 26.77 -22.75 7.30
CA GLU A 17 27.39 -23.47 8.40
C GLU A 17 26.53 -23.28 9.66
N LEU A 18 25.75 -24.31 9.98
CA LEU A 18 25.09 -24.50 11.27
C LEU A 18 26.14 -24.80 12.33
N ASN A 19 26.93 -23.79 12.70
CA ASN A 19 27.94 -23.89 13.74
C ASN A 19 27.29 -23.56 15.10
N GLN A 20 27.18 -24.60 15.92
CA GLN A 20 27.08 -24.58 17.39
C GLN A 20 26.06 -23.63 18.03
N ILE A 21 24.81 -24.11 18.18
CA ILE A 21 23.92 -23.61 19.23
C ILE A 21 24.32 -24.33 20.53
N GLY A 22 25.35 -23.78 21.17
CA GLY A 22 25.70 -24.09 22.55
C GLY A 22 24.54 -23.75 23.48
N ASN A 23 24.36 -24.63 24.46
CA ASN A 23 23.34 -24.68 25.50
C ASN A 23 23.26 -23.36 26.33
N ARG A 24 22.72 -22.28 25.73
CA ARG A 24 22.41 -21.04 26.44
C ARG A 24 20.98 -21.13 26.93
N ARG A 25 20.83 -21.27 28.25
CA ARG A 25 19.58 -20.97 28.96
C ARG A 25 19.19 -19.54 28.59
N GLY A 26 18.31 -19.41 27.60
CA GLY A 26 17.82 -18.12 27.14
C GLY A 26 16.98 -17.51 28.23
N VAL A 27 17.55 -16.55 28.96
CA VAL A 27 16.75 -15.58 29.70
C VAL A 27 16.02 -14.78 28.63
N ALA A 28 14.74 -15.05 28.45
CA ALA A 28 13.87 -14.25 27.61
C ALA A 28 13.76 -12.87 28.26
N LEU A 29 14.65 -11.96 27.88
CA LEU A 29 14.50 -10.56 28.18
C LEU A 29 13.18 -10.11 27.53
N PRO A 30 12.21 -9.59 28.29
CA PRO A 30 11.01 -9.00 27.72
C PRO A 30 11.47 -7.80 26.88
N MET A 31 11.64 -8.01 25.57
CA MET A 31 11.97 -6.92 24.68
C MET A 31 10.75 -6.00 24.59
N PRO A 32 10.93 -4.69 24.77
CA PRO A 32 9.81 -3.79 24.81
C PRO A 32 9.21 -3.62 23.40
N MET A 33 7.87 -3.78 23.32
CA MET A 33 7.04 -3.90 22.10
C MET A 33 7.25 -2.82 21.04
N TRP A 34 7.67 -1.62 21.43
CA TRP A 34 7.90 -0.51 20.50
C TRP A 34 8.99 -0.81 19.45
N LEU A 35 9.85 -1.80 19.69
CA LEU A 35 10.85 -2.26 18.73
C LEU A 35 10.27 -3.01 17.52
N PHE A 36 9.03 -3.52 17.58
CA PHE A 36 8.43 -4.30 16.50
C PHE A 36 7.47 -3.52 15.59
N GLY A 37 7.29 -2.21 15.81
CA GLY A 37 6.55 -1.34 14.89
C GLY A 37 5.06 -1.69 14.68
N LEU A 38 4.51 -2.61 15.46
CA LEU A 38 3.15 -3.12 15.32
C LEU A 38 2.20 -2.40 16.29
N VAL A 39 1.94 -1.12 16.02
CA VAL A 39 0.87 -0.37 16.70
C VAL A 39 -0.46 -1.11 16.46
N GLY A 40 -0.98 -1.76 17.51
CA GLY A 40 -2.29 -2.43 17.49
C GLY A 40 -2.27 -3.97 17.49
N VAL A 41 -1.12 -4.64 17.39
CA VAL A 41 -1.07 -6.09 17.71
C VAL A 41 -1.40 -6.33 19.18
N ASP A 42 -1.08 -5.36 20.04
CA ASP A 42 -1.36 -5.42 21.47
C ASP A 42 -2.85 -5.25 21.81
N LEU A 43 -3.72 -4.84 20.88
CA LEU A 43 -5.18 -4.86 21.13
C LEU A 43 -5.72 -6.29 21.25
N ARG A 44 -5.02 -7.28 20.67
CA ARG A 44 -5.42 -8.69 20.74
C ARG A 44 -5.11 -9.28 22.12
N LEU A 45 -4.09 -8.77 22.82
CA LEU A 45 -3.63 -9.27 24.12
C LEU A 45 -4.67 -9.08 25.24
N PRO A 46 -5.27 -7.90 25.45
CA PRO A 46 -6.36 -7.72 26.41
C PRO A 46 -7.55 -8.63 26.11
N TYR A 47 -7.91 -8.79 24.83
CA TYR A 47 -8.99 -9.69 24.45
C TYR A 47 -8.67 -11.16 24.78
N LEU A 48 -7.45 -11.61 24.48
CA LEU A 48 -6.97 -12.93 24.86
C LEU A 48 -6.95 -13.12 26.37
N ILE A 49 -6.50 -12.12 27.14
CA ILE A 49 -6.50 -12.15 28.61
C ILE A 49 -7.93 -12.28 29.14
N VAL A 50 -8.89 -11.50 28.62
CA VAL A 50 -10.30 -11.62 29.01
C VAL A 50 -10.84 -13.01 28.67
N CYS A 51 -10.56 -13.54 27.48
CA CYS A 51 -10.95 -14.89 27.12
C CYS A 51 -10.32 -15.95 28.04
N LEU A 52 -9.04 -15.78 28.40
CA LEU A 52 -8.31 -16.69 29.28
C LEU A 52 -8.86 -16.65 30.71
N VAL A 53 -9.21 -15.47 31.21
CA VAL A 53 -9.85 -15.29 32.51
C VAL A 53 -11.24 -15.95 32.52
N VAL A 54 -12.03 -15.75 31.46
CA VAL A 54 -13.35 -16.38 31.30
C VAL A 54 -13.22 -17.91 31.18
N ALA A 55 -12.23 -18.41 30.45
CA ALA A 55 -11.99 -19.85 30.29
C ALA A 55 -11.42 -20.50 31.56
N GLY A 56 -10.58 -19.77 32.30
CA GLY A 56 -9.93 -20.25 33.53
C GLY A 56 -10.80 -20.12 34.78
N THR A 57 -11.85 -19.29 34.75
CA THR A 57 -12.82 -19.24 35.83
C THR A 57 -13.85 -20.35 35.64
N SER A 58 -13.82 -21.37 36.51
CA SER A 58 -14.90 -22.36 36.60
C SER A 58 -16.13 -21.68 37.18
N LEU A 59 -16.86 -20.96 36.33
CA LEU A 59 -18.19 -20.45 36.66
C LEU A 59 -19.11 -21.66 36.75
N GLU A 60 -19.21 -22.29 37.92
CA GLU A 60 -20.29 -23.21 38.24
C GLU A 60 -21.57 -22.39 38.40
N PRO A 61 -22.39 -22.26 37.35
CA PRO A 61 -23.48 -21.33 37.39
C PRO A 61 -24.63 -22.02 38.11
N LYS A 62 -24.83 -21.68 39.39
CA LYS A 62 -26.01 -22.14 40.13
C LYS A 62 -27.33 -21.75 39.44
N ASN A 63 -27.30 -20.73 38.58
CA ASN A 63 -28.48 -20.20 37.90
C ASN A 63 -28.41 -20.40 36.37
N ARG A 64 -28.85 -21.57 35.88
CA ARG A 64 -28.92 -21.92 34.44
C ARG A 64 -29.59 -20.85 33.55
N PRO A 65 -30.73 -20.22 33.90
CA PRO A 65 -31.35 -19.22 33.03
C PRO A 65 -30.49 -17.97 32.84
N PHE A 66 -29.69 -17.59 33.85
CA PHE A 66 -28.76 -16.45 33.72
C PHE A 66 -27.67 -16.74 32.67
N VAL A 67 -27.07 -17.93 32.71
CA VAL A 67 -26.06 -18.32 31.71
C VAL A 67 -26.66 -18.42 30.32
N ALA A 68 -27.86 -18.97 30.19
CA ALA A 68 -28.55 -19.00 28.90
C ALA A 68 -28.81 -17.59 28.36
N ALA A 69 -29.20 -16.64 29.21
CA ALA A 69 -29.40 -15.25 28.81
C ALA A 69 -28.07 -14.58 28.39
N LEU A 70 -27.00 -14.77 29.17
CA LEU A 70 -25.67 -14.26 28.85
C LEU A 70 -25.14 -14.83 27.53
N ALA A 71 -25.28 -16.13 27.31
CA ALA A 71 -24.87 -16.79 26.07
C ALA A 71 -25.65 -16.28 24.86
N ARG A 72 -26.97 -16.08 24.99
CA ARG A 72 -27.80 -15.47 23.94
C ARG A 72 -27.36 -14.04 23.63
N MET A 73 -27.10 -13.23 24.66
CA MET A 73 -26.61 -11.86 24.49
C MET A 73 -25.25 -11.83 23.78
N ALA A 74 -24.31 -12.70 24.18
CA ALA A 74 -23.01 -12.82 23.54
C ALA A 74 -23.15 -13.24 22.06
N LEU A 75 -24.02 -14.20 21.75
CA LEU A 75 -24.28 -14.64 20.38
C LEU A 75 -24.89 -13.53 19.53
N LEU A 76 -25.82 -12.74 20.09
CA LEU A 76 -26.41 -11.58 19.42
C LEU A 76 -25.35 -10.51 19.12
N LEU A 77 -24.51 -10.15 20.09
CA LEU A 77 -23.42 -9.18 19.90
C LEU A 77 -22.40 -9.67 18.86
N PHE A 78 -22.08 -10.97 18.87
CA PHE A 78 -21.20 -11.58 17.89
C PHE A 78 -21.80 -11.54 16.47
N GLY A 79 -23.09 -11.89 16.34
CA GLY A 79 -23.82 -11.79 15.08
C GLY A 79 -23.86 -10.35 14.55
N ALA A 80 -24.16 -9.38 15.41
CA ALA A 80 -24.15 -7.96 15.06
C ALA A 80 -22.74 -7.50 14.60
N ARG A 81 -21.68 -7.99 15.25
CA ARG A 81 -20.30 -7.67 14.88
C ARG A 81 -19.91 -8.25 13.52
N ILE A 82 -20.26 -9.52 13.27
CA ILE A 82 -20.05 -10.15 11.96
C ILE A 82 -20.79 -9.36 10.88
N TRP A 83 -22.07 -9.07 11.11
CA TRP A 83 -22.90 -8.30 10.19
C TRP A 83 -22.27 -6.95 9.86
N SER A 84 -21.87 -6.18 10.87
CA SER A 84 -21.19 -4.88 10.68
C SER A 84 -19.90 -5.00 9.86
N THR A 85 -19.14 -6.08 10.04
CA THR A 85 -17.91 -6.31 9.27
C THR A 85 -18.22 -6.69 7.81
N ILE A 86 -19.25 -7.50 7.58
CA ILE A 86 -19.71 -7.85 6.24
C ILE A 86 -20.18 -6.61 5.48
N GLU A 87 -20.98 -5.75 6.11
CA GLU A 87 -21.45 -4.51 5.49
C GLU A 87 -20.29 -3.57 5.14
N MET A 88 -19.30 -3.43 6.03
CA MET A 88 -18.09 -2.66 5.75
C MET A 88 -17.29 -3.24 4.57
N TRP A 89 -17.13 -4.57 4.53
CA TRP A 89 -16.42 -5.24 3.43
C TRP A 89 -17.15 -5.16 2.10
N ARG A 90 -18.49 -5.16 2.10
CA ARG A 90 -19.29 -4.94 0.88
C ARG A 90 -19.06 -3.56 0.29
N GLY A 91 -18.96 -2.53 1.13
CA GLY A 91 -18.58 -1.18 0.71
C GLY A 91 -17.21 -1.17 0.02
N TYR A 92 -16.20 -1.73 0.67
CA TYR A 92 -14.86 -1.84 0.07
C TYR A 92 -14.84 -2.67 -1.21
N ASP A 93 -15.58 -3.78 -1.29
CA ASP A 93 -15.62 -4.60 -2.52
C ASP A 93 -16.23 -3.83 -3.70
N HIS A 94 -17.24 -2.98 -3.44
CA HIS A 94 -17.81 -2.11 -4.45
C HIS A 94 -16.77 -1.10 -4.96
N GLU A 95 -16.12 -0.36 -4.06
CA GLU A 95 -15.08 0.62 -4.41
C GLU A 95 -13.89 -0.04 -5.14
N PHE A 96 -13.42 -1.21 -4.69
CA PHE A 96 -12.32 -1.93 -5.34
C PHE A 96 -12.71 -2.47 -6.73
N ARG A 97 -13.98 -2.78 -6.94
CA ARG A 97 -14.50 -3.19 -8.25
C ARG A 97 -14.57 -2.00 -9.19
N GLU A 98 -15.07 -0.87 -8.71
CA GLU A 98 -15.08 0.40 -9.45
C GLU A 98 -13.66 0.78 -9.88
N PHE A 99 -12.68 0.77 -8.96
CA PHE A 99 -11.28 1.05 -9.30
C PHE A 99 -10.74 0.08 -10.35
N ARG A 100 -11.08 -1.21 -10.28
CA ARG A 100 -10.64 -2.22 -11.25
C ARG A 100 -11.25 -2.02 -12.63
N GLU A 101 -12.47 -1.52 -12.71
CA GLU A 101 -13.11 -1.17 -13.98
C GLU A 101 -12.46 0.10 -14.55
N ALA A 102 -12.23 1.11 -13.72
CA ALA A 102 -11.55 2.34 -14.11
C ALA A 102 -10.09 2.14 -14.53
N SER A 103 -9.36 1.24 -13.87
CA SER A 103 -7.96 0.93 -14.17
C SER A 103 -7.76 0.32 -15.56
N GLN A 104 -8.84 -0.10 -16.22
CA GLN A 104 -8.80 -0.52 -17.62
C GLN A 104 -8.36 0.61 -18.56
N ASN A 105 -8.51 1.87 -18.15
CA ASN A 105 -8.07 3.06 -18.89
C ASN A 105 -6.57 3.39 -18.72
N ILE A 106 -5.86 2.69 -17.83
CA ILE A 106 -4.41 2.85 -17.65
C ILE A 106 -3.71 1.98 -18.69
N ASP A 107 -2.80 2.53 -19.49
CA ASP A 107 -2.12 1.73 -20.52
C ASP A 107 -1.26 0.59 -19.92
N LEU A 108 -1.06 -0.48 -20.69
CA LEU A 108 -0.17 -1.58 -20.28
C LEU A 108 1.26 -1.05 -20.13
N SER A 109 1.96 -1.51 -19.09
CA SER A 109 3.33 -1.07 -18.77
C SER A 109 3.50 0.43 -18.50
N ALA A 110 2.41 1.16 -18.28
CA ALA A 110 2.46 2.57 -17.92
C ALA A 110 3.24 2.81 -16.62
N ARG A 111 3.85 3.98 -16.53
CA ARG A 111 4.50 4.51 -15.33
C ARG A 111 3.45 5.30 -14.56
N VAL A 112 3.06 4.76 -13.42
CA VAL A 112 1.96 5.30 -12.62
C VAL A 112 2.49 5.81 -11.30
N MET A 113 2.05 6.99 -10.90
CA MET A 113 2.29 7.52 -9.56
C MET A 113 0.99 7.54 -8.77
N VAL A 114 1.12 7.25 -7.49
CA VAL A 114 0.01 7.29 -6.54
C VAL A 114 0.24 8.44 -5.60
N ALA A 115 -0.74 9.32 -5.52
CA ALA A 115 -0.80 10.37 -4.53
C ALA A 115 -2.11 10.29 -3.75
N ARG A 116 -2.15 10.97 -2.62
CA ARG A 116 -3.32 11.12 -1.77
C ARG A 116 -3.60 12.59 -1.52
N PHE A 117 -4.87 12.94 -1.42
CA PHE A 117 -5.26 14.21 -0.82
C PHE A 117 -4.86 14.23 0.66
N GLU A 118 -4.67 15.44 1.21
CA GLU A 118 -4.23 15.59 2.60
C GLU A 118 -5.26 14.96 3.55
N GLU A 119 -4.78 14.16 4.50
CA GLU A 119 -5.66 13.50 5.47
C GLU A 119 -6.36 14.58 6.32
N SER A 120 -7.70 14.58 6.28
CA SER A 120 -8.46 15.33 7.28
C SER A 120 -8.05 14.83 8.68
N PRO A 121 -7.66 15.73 9.61
CA PRO A 121 -7.21 15.34 10.95
C PRO A 121 -8.31 14.65 11.77
N TRP A 122 -9.56 14.70 11.30
CA TRP A 122 -10.73 14.12 11.95
C TRP A 122 -11.14 12.75 11.38
N PHE A 123 -10.57 12.33 10.24
CA PHE A 123 -10.90 11.06 9.62
C PHE A 123 -9.85 9.99 9.91
N VAL A 124 -10.32 8.78 10.19
CA VAL A 124 -9.44 7.61 10.26
C VAL A 124 -8.83 7.42 8.87
N PRO A 125 -7.50 7.43 8.73
CA PRO A 125 -6.82 7.17 7.46
C PRO A 125 -7.44 5.96 6.77
N ARG A 126 -7.89 6.12 5.53
CA ARG A 126 -8.41 5.04 4.70
C ARG A 126 -7.26 4.16 4.18
N ARG A 127 -6.45 3.61 5.11
CA ARG A 127 -5.27 2.78 4.85
C ARG A 127 -5.56 1.56 3.99
N VAL A 128 -6.83 1.15 3.92
CA VAL A 128 -7.30 0.07 3.06
C VAL A 128 -6.99 0.32 1.58
N TYR A 129 -6.95 1.57 1.10
CA TYR A 129 -6.66 1.89 -0.31
C TYR A 129 -5.18 2.08 -0.60
N TYR A 130 -4.28 2.05 0.40
CA TYR A 130 -2.88 2.45 0.21
C TYR A 130 -2.16 1.68 -0.92
N HIS A 131 -2.58 0.43 -1.12
CA HIS A 131 -1.98 -0.49 -2.08
C HIS A 131 -2.97 -0.96 -3.14
N VAL A 132 -4.11 -0.29 -3.30
CA VAL A 132 -5.10 -0.69 -4.32
C VAL A 132 -4.50 -0.64 -5.72
N VAL A 133 -3.72 0.40 -6.02
CA VAL A 133 -3.03 0.58 -7.30
C VAL A 133 -1.92 -0.46 -7.51
N SER A 134 -1.36 -1.02 -6.43
CA SER A 134 -0.34 -2.09 -6.51
C SER A 134 -0.86 -3.37 -7.17
N LEU A 135 -2.18 -3.58 -7.20
CA LEU A 135 -2.77 -4.69 -7.94
C LEU A 135 -2.56 -4.57 -9.46
N GLU A 136 -2.36 -3.36 -9.98
CA GLU A 136 -2.15 -3.11 -11.41
C GLU A 136 -0.74 -3.49 -11.88
N VAL A 137 0.23 -3.58 -10.97
CA VAL A 137 1.56 -4.14 -11.26
C VAL A 137 1.43 -5.57 -11.77
N ILE A 138 0.57 -6.37 -11.14
CA ILE A 138 0.37 -7.78 -11.51
C ILE A 138 -0.45 -7.88 -12.80
N LYS A 139 -1.53 -7.09 -12.92
CA LYS A 139 -2.49 -7.22 -14.03
C LYS A 139 -2.04 -6.57 -15.33
N ARG A 140 -1.37 -5.42 -15.23
CA ARG A 140 -1.05 -4.56 -16.38
C ARG A 140 0.44 -4.29 -16.52
N SER A 141 1.27 -4.92 -15.69
CA SER A 141 2.73 -4.71 -15.66
C SER A 141 3.11 -3.24 -15.47
N VAL A 142 2.26 -2.48 -14.78
CA VAL A 142 2.48 -1.06 -14.47
C VAL A 142 3.72 -0.90 -13.58
N SER A 143 4.51 0.13 -13.85
CA SER A 143 5.61 0.55 -12.99
C SER A 143 5.11 1.59 -11.99
N LEU A 144 5.04 1.23 -10.70
CA LEU A 144 4.67 2.15 -9.64
C LEU A 144 5.86 2.89 -9.06
N SER A 145 5.72 4.21 -8.92
CA SER A 145 6.74 5.04 -8.29
C SER A 145 6.94 4.71 -6.80
N ASN A 146 5.92 4.21 -6.12
CA ASN A 146 5.97 3.89 -4.70
C ASN A 146 6.04 2.38 -4.42
N LEU A 147 6.54 1.58 -5.37
CA LEU A 147 6.68 0.14 -5.13
C LEU A 147 7.71 -0.11 -4.02
N PHE A 148 7.35 -0.96 -3.06
CA PHE A 148 8.19 -1.31 -1.92
C PHE A 148 9.53 -1.91 -2.36
N THR A 149 10.58 -1.13 -2.18
CA THR A 149 11.95 -1.50 -2.57
C THR A 149 12.90 -1.50 -1.35
N GLY A 150 12.33 -1.52 -0.14
CA GLY A 150 13.08 -1.52 1.11
C GLY A 150 14.02 -2.73 1.27
N ARG A 151 15.07 -2.56 2.08
CA ARG A 151 16.12 -3.58 2.33
C ARG A 151 15.61 -4.95 2.79
N HIS A 152 14.39 -5.02 3.31
CA HIS A 152 13.78 -6.26 3.79
C HIS A 152 12.90 -6.95 2.74
N GLN A 153 12.72 -6.36 1.56
CA GLN A 153 11.98 -6.93 0.46
C GLN A 153 12.90 -7.76 -0.44
N PRO A 154 12.40 -8.84 -1.07
CA PRO A 154 13.17 -9.60 -2.04
C PRO A 154 13.39 -8.85 -3.37
N LEU A 155 12.65 -7.76 -3.57
CA LEU A 155 12.74 -6.88 -4.73
C LEU A 155 13.60 -5.67 -4.38
N GLY A 156 14.55 -5.34 -5.27
CA GLY A 156 15.35 -4.13 -5.16
C GLY A 156 15.33 -3.37 -6.48
N ALA A 157 15.39 -2.04 -6.42
CA ALA A 157 15.54 -1.21 -7.60
C ALA A 157 16.88 -1.49 -8.29
N THR A 158 16.87 -1.60 -9.62
CA THR A 158 18.11 -1.58 -10.41
C THR A 158 18.79 -0.20 -10.30
N PRO A 159 20.10 -0.06 -10.57
CA PRO A 159 20.76 1.25 -10.53
C PRO A 159 20.07 2.32 -11.39
N ALA A 160 19.48 1.92 -12.53
CA ALA A 160 18.72 2.81 -13.40
C ALA A 160 17.40 3.28 -12.76
N CYS A 161 16.78 2.45 -11.92
CA CYS A 161 15.55 2.76 -11.21
C CYS A 161 15.79 3.19 -9.74
N ALA A 162 17.05 3.35 -9.31
CA ALA A 162 17.38 3.70 -7.92
C ALA A 162 16.82 5.06 -7.50
N MET A 163 16.50 5.92 -8.47
CA MET A 163 15.81 7.18 -8.22
C MET A 163 14.34 7.00 -7.84
N VAL A 164 13.74 5.84 -8.14
CA VAL A 164 12.33 5.50 -7.91
C VAL A 164 12.14 4.67 -6.62
N ASP A 165 13.22 4.32 -5.92
CA ASP A 165 13.19 3.52 -4.70
C ASP A 165 12.44 4.22 -3.55
N MET A 166 11.28 3.67 -3.17
CA MET A 166 10.55 4.00 -1.96
C MET A 166 10.56 2.81 -0.97
N PRO A 167 11.37 2.86 0.09
CA PRO A 167 11.57 1.73 0.99
C PRO A 167 10.31 1.27 1.71
N ASN A 168 9.46 2.22 2.06
CA ASN A 168 8.28 2.01 2.90
C ASN A 168 6.97 2.02 2.11
N GLY A 169 7.02 2.26 0.79
CA GLY A 169 5.83 2.41 -0.04
C GLY A 169 4.86 3.50 0.44
N ASP A 170 5.38 4.50 1.15
CA ASP A 170 4.58 5.62 1.65
C ASP A 170 3.94 6.35 0.45
N GLN A 171 2.69 6.76 0.61
CA GLN A 171 2.00 7.50 -0.44
C GLN A 171 2.42 8.96 -0.46
N LEU A 172 2.46 9.54 -1.66
CA LEU A 172 2.76 10.95 -1.82
C LEU A 172 1.54 11.79 -1.47
N GLU A 173 1.69 12.73 -0.56
CA GLU A 173 0.67 13.78 -0.38
C GLU A 173 0.65 14.72 -1.58
N LEU A 174 -0.52 15.31 -1.86
CA LEU A 174 -0.72 16.24 -2.99
C LEU A 174 0.32 17.36 -3.04
N LYS A 175 0.69 17.94 -1.89
CA LYS A 175 1.74 18.97 -1.79
C LYS A 175 3.09 18.54 -2.36
N HIS A 176 3.40 17.24 -2.33
CA HIS A 176 4.62 16.73 -2.95
C HIS A 176 4.51 16.72 -4.47
N LEU A 177 3.34 16.41 -5.03
CA LEU A 177 3.09 16.53 -6.47
C LEU A 177 3.17 17.98 -6.93
N GLU A 178 2.65 18.93 -6.15
CA GLU A 178 2.75 20.36 -6.42
C GLU A 178 4.23 20.79 -6.51
N MET A 179 5.05 20.45 -5.50
CA MET A 179 6.49 20.70 -5.52
C MET A 179 7.19 20.03 -6.71
N GLY A 180 6.75 18.82 -7.09
CA GLY A 180 7.30 18.07 -8.22
C GLY A 180 6.91 18.63 -9.60
N SER A 181 5.81 19.39 -9.66
CA SER A 181 5.31 20.00 -10.90
C SER A 181 6.03 21.29 -11.29
N ASP A 182 6.52 22.04 -10.30
CA ASP A 182 7.33 23.24 -10.50
C ASP A 182 8.76 22.85 -10.89
N ARG A 183 9.22 23.31 -12.06
CA ARG A 183 10.56 22.99 -12.59
C ARG A 183 11.69 23.41 -11.64
N VAL A 184 11.59 24.57 -10.99
CA VAL A 184 12.63 25.09 -10.10
C VAL A 184 12.69 24.24 -8.83
N GLN A 185 11.53 23.92 -8.25
CA GLN A 185 11.45 23.08 -7.06
C GLN A 185 11.85 21.63 -7.36
N ALA A 186 11.45 21.08 -8.50
CA ALA A 186 11.84 19.76 -8.96
C ALA A 186 13.36 19.59 -9.09
N GLU A 187 14.07 20.60 -9.60
CA GLU A 187 15.55 20.57 -9.65
C GLU A 187 16.16 20.57 -8.24
N GLN A 188 15.60 21.33 -7.30
CA GLN A 188 16.05 21.32 -5.90
C GLN A 188 15.77 19.99 -5.19
N LEU A 189 14.81 19.20 -5.67
CA LEU A 189 14.48 17.89 -5.09
C LEU A 189 15.50 16.81 -5.48
N LYS A 190 16.15 16.90 -6.65
CA LYS A 190 17.04 15.83 -7.16
C LYS A 190 18.13 15.40 -6.18
N ASP A 191 18.69 16.35 -5.44
CA ASP A 191 19.78 16.11 -4.49
C ASP A 191 19.29 15.91 -3.05
N LYS A 192 17.99 16.11 -2.77
CA LYS A 192 17.44 15.97 -1.42
C LYS A 192 17.14 14.51 -1.10
N ARG A 193 17.45 14.13 0.14
CA ARG A 193 16.95 12.89 0.75
C ARG A 193 15.88 13.27 1.76
N LEU A 194 14.65 12.79 1.57
CA LEU A 194 13.53 13.10 2.45
C LEU A 194 13.56 12.28 3.73
N SER A 195 14.13 11.09 3.65
CA SER A 195 14.47 10.26 4.81
C SER A 195 15.83 9.60 4.58
N ARG A 196 16.29 8.80 5.55
CA ARG A 196 17.54 8.02 5.40
C ARG A 196 17.57 7.17 4.13
N SER A 197 16.42 6.86 3.56
CA SER A 197 16.28 5.91 2.46
C SER A 197 15.34 6.34 1.33
N ALA A 198 14.56 7.42 1.47
CA ALA A 198 13.65 7.89 0.41
C ALA A 198 14.25 9.06 -0.40
N ARG A 199 14.22 8.91 -1.74
CA ARG A 199 14.52 9.99 -2.70
C ARG A 199 13.21 10.52 -3.30
N PRO A 200 13.10 11.82 -3.60
CA PRO A 200 11.92 12.41 -4.22
C PRO A 200 11.84 12.04 -5.70
N ASN A 201 11.38 10.83 -5.98
CA ASN A 201 11.23 10.30 -7.33
C ASN A 201 10.13 11.00 -8.17
N TRP A 202 9.35 11.85 -7.52
CA TRP A 202 8.32 12.70 -8.09
C TRP A 202 8.82 14.07 -8.54
N GLY A 203 10.12 14.34 -8.42
CA GLY A 203 10.69 15.53 -9.06
C GLY A 203 10.44 15.47 -10.57
N ASN A 204 9.76 16.51 -11.11
CA ASN A 204 9.40 16.61 -12.52
C ASN A 204 8.52 15.44 -12.99
N TRP A 205 7.62 14.99 -12.11
CA TRP A 205 6.67 13.89 -12.35
C TRP A 205 5.88 14.02 -13.67
N PRO A 206 5.44 15.22 -14.14
CA PRO A 206 4.66 15.32 -15.36
C PRO A 206 5.40 14.87 -16.63
N ARG A 207 6.75 14.77 -16.60
CA ARG A 207 7.53 14.26 -17.75
C ARG A 207 7.93 12.81 -17.64
N ASN A 208 7.87 12.26 -16.43
CA ASN A 208 8.48 10.97 -16.09
C ASN A 208 7.43 9.87 -15.90
N LEU A 209 6.15 10.22 -15.95
CA LEU A 209 5.03 9.35 -15.66
C LEU A 209 3.93 9.58 -16.66
N ASP A 210 3.17 8.53 -16.90
CA ASP A 210 2.13 8.53 -17.90
C ASP A 210 0.77 8.82 -17.22
N TYR A 211 0.60 8.35 -15.98
CA TYR A 211 -0.60 8.56 -15.19
C TYR A 211 -0.30 8.96 -13.73
N ALA A 212 -1.18 9.79 -13.18
CA ALA A 212 -1.30 10.07 -11.76
C ALA A 212 -2.63 9.51 -11.24
N VAL A 213 -2.57 8.68 -10.20
CA VAL A 213 -3.75 8.18 -9.49
C VAL A 213 -3.82 8.89 -8.14
N MET A 214 -4.84 9.71 -7.97
CA MET A 214 -5.10 10.42 -6.72
C MET A 214 -6.13 9.66 -5.91
N LEU A 215 -5.79 9.31 -4.67
CA LEU A 215 -6.69 8.66 -3.73
C LEU A 215 -7.31 9.70 -2.78
N ASP A 216 -8.48 9.37 -2.26
CA ASP A 216 -9.33 10.24 -1.44
C ASP A 216 -9.75 11.52 -2.20
N ALA A 217 -9.99 11.38 -3.51
CA ALA A 217 -10.36 12.45 -4.43
C ALA A 217 -11.87 12.78 -4.40
N ASP A 218 -12.57 12.53 -3.29
CA ASP A 218 -14.03 12.59 -3.14
C ASP A 218 -14.59 13.94 -3.66
N ASP A 219 -15.14 13.92 -4.87
CA ASP A 219 -15.59 15.09 -5.66
C ASP A 219 -14.57 16.24 -5.81
N GLN A 220 -13.27 15.98 -5.66
CA GLN A 220 -12.24 16.99 -5.84
C GLN A 220 -11.89 17.18 -7.30
N ASP A 221 -11.90 18.43 -7.75
CA ASP A 221 -11.40 18.80 -9.08
C ASP A 221 -9.93 18.42 -9.24
N ASN A 222 -9.53 18.10 -10.47
CA ASN A 222 -8.13 17.83 -10.79
C ASN A 222 -7.26 19.03 -10.35
N PRO A 223 -6.31 18.84 -9.40
CA PRO A 223 -5.46 19.92 -8.90
C PRO A 223 -4.45 20.43 -9.93
N PHE A 224 -4.24 19.70 -11.03
CA PHE A 224 -3.27 20.04 -12.08
C PHE A 224 -3.90 20.10 -13.49
N PRO A 225 -4.95 20.92 -13.73
CA PRO A 225 -5.69 20.90 -14.99
C PRO A 225 -4.85 21.33 -16.21
N ASN A 226 -3.74 22.03 -15.98
CA ASN A 226 -2.79 22.45 -17.01
C ASN A 226 -1.73 21.40 -17.36
N LEU A 227 -1.55 20.39 -16.50
CA LEU A 227 -0.48 19.39 -16.60
C LEU A 227 -1.01 17.97 -16.78
N SER A 228 -2.27 17.73 -16.46
CA SER A 228 -2.91 16.43 -16.60
C SER A 228 -4.35 16.61 -17.04
N ARG A 229 -4.87 15.62 -17.76
CA ARG A 229 -6.28 15.53 -18.12
C ARG A 229 -6.90 14.38 -17.35
N SER A 230 -8.06 14.63 -16.74
CA SER A 230 -8.81 13.57 -16.08
C SER A 230 -9.31 12.55 -17.11
N VAL A 231 -8.98 11.29 -16.84
CA VAL A 231 -9.38 10.12 -17.64
C VAL A 231 -10.58 9.45 -17.02
N HIS A 232 -10.59 9.32 -15.69
CA HIS A 232 -11.67 8.71 -14.94
C HIS A 232 -11.71 9.28 -13.53
N VAL A 233 -12.93 9.51 -13.02
CA VAL A 233 -13.18 9.90 -11.63
C VAL A 233 -14.11 8.87 -11.02
N GLY A 234 -13.72 8.28 -9.89
CA GLY A 234 -14.50 7.31 -9.14
C GLY A 234 -14.75 7.78 -7.70
N SER A 235 -15.45 6.95 -6.92
CA SER A 235 -15.94 7.32 -5.58
C SER A 235 -14.86 7.71 -4.56
N PHE A 236 -13.63 7.21 -4.69
CA PHE A 236 -12.53 7.52 -3.77
C PHE A 236 -11.23 7.85 -4.50
N PHE A 237 -11.24 7.96 -5.83
CA PHE A 237 -10.03 8.15 -6.60
C PHE A 237 -10.27 8.93 -7.90
N ALA A 238 -9.22 9.55 -8.41
CA ALA A 238 -9.17 10.11 -9.76
C ALA A 238 -7.95 9.54 -10.51
N ILE A 239 -8.12 9.26 -11.79
CA ILE A 239 -7.06 8.85 -12.71
C ILE A 239 -6.86 9.98 -13.71
N ASP A 240 -5.70 10.60 -13.66
CA ASP A 240 -5.29 11.63 -14.61
C ASP A 240 -4.14 11.14 -15.48
N ARG A 241 -4.09 11.62 -16.71
CA ARG A 241 -3.05 11.29 -17.70
C ARG A 241 -2.34 12.55 -18.15
N ASP A 242 -1.03 12.46 -18.39
CA ASP A 242 -0.28 13.55 -19.02
C ASP A 242 -0.80 13.77 -20.47
N PRO A 243 -1.27 14.99 -20.82
CA PRO A 243 -1.72 15.29 -22.17
C PRO A 243 -0.59 15.25 -23.22
N SER A 244 0.68 15.37 -22.80
CA SER A 244 1.81 15.47 -23.74
C SER A 244 2.07 14.19 -24.55
N GLU A 245 1.57 13.04 -24.07
CA GLU A 245 1.86 11.73 -24.65
C GLU A 245 0.89 11.34 -25.79
N GLN A 246 -0.26 12.00 -25.94
CA GLN A 246 -1.19 11.71 -27.05
C GLN A 246 -0.59 12.01 -28.44
N ALA A 247 0.53 12.73 -28.51
CA ALA A 247 1.20 13.07 -29.76
C ALA A 247 2.17 11.99 -30.27
N ILE A 248 2.55 11.00 -29.46
CA ILE A 248 3.45 9.94 -29.87
C ILE A 248 2.63 8.66 -30.05
N VAL A 249 1.85 8.63 -31.14
CA VAL A 249 1.33 7.35 -31.66
C VAL A 249 2.55 6.51 -31.97
N TYR A 250 2.86 5.59 -31.06
CA TYR A 250 3.93 4.61 -31.21
C TYR A 250 3.53 3.76 -32.40
N ASN A 251 4.03 4.10 -33.60
CA ASN A 251 3.86 3.28 -34.79
C ASN A 251 4.77 2.07 -34.62
N PRO A 252 4.26 0.89 -34.19
CA PRO A 252 5.10 -0.27 -33.89
C PRO A 252 5.61 -0.92 -35.19
N LEU A 253 5.21 -0.38 -36.34
CA LEU A 253 5.48 -0.87 -37.69
C LEU A 253 6.08 0.23 -38.57
N GLY A 254 7.03 1.00 -38.01
CA GLY A 254 8.04 1.66 -38.84
C GLY A 254 8.97 0.62 -39.48
N GLN A 255 8.46 -0.08 -40.50
CA GLN A 255 9.28 -0.71 -41.53
C GLN A 255 9.64 0.33 -42.59
#